data_AF-A0A497PNF6-F1
#
_entry.id   AF-A0A497PNF6-F1
#
_cell.length_a   1.000
_cell.length_b   1.000
_cell.length_c   1.000
_cell.angle_alpha   90.00
_cell.angle_beta   90.00
_cell.angle_gamma   90.00
#
_symmetry.space_group_name_H-M   'P 1'
#
loop_
_entity.id
_entity.type
_entity.pdbx_description
1 polymer ?
#
loop_
_entity_poly.entity_id
_entity_poly.type
_entity_poly.pdbx_seq_one_letter_code
_entity_poly.pdbx_strand_id
1 'polypeptide(L)'
;TQAQVDTISGTLYDTIINYHDVFTGLLDTPTTYSGSEGKYLRVKDDASGIEFSEIKDEFNGKESIALGATSVFVPFSTATSTVNYTVSVTLENTTDSEPSLFSTLVSKTTTSGFTVLFSGDMDTPNYKLNWIAKL
;
A
#
# COMPACT_ATOMS: atom_id res chain seq x y z
N THR A 1 35.59 42.48 -43.32
CA THR A 1 35.31 41.04 -43.47
C THR A 1 34.41 40.62 -42.33
N GLN A 2 33.11 40.58 -42.58
CA GLN A 2 32.13 40.13 -41.59
C GLN A 2 32.22 38.61 -41.53
N ALA A 3 32.70 38.05 -40.42
CA ALA A 3 32.66 36.61 -40.21
C ALA A 3 31.19 36.20 -40.05
N GLN A 4 30.73 35.32 -40.95
CA GLN A 4 29.51 34.56 -40.79
C GLN A 4 29.63 33.77 -39.48
N VAL A 5 28.72 34.02 -38.55
CA VAL A 5 28.45 33.06 -37.47
C VAL A 5 27.61 31.98 -38.12
N ASP A 6 28.31 31.05 -38.78
CA ASP A 6 27.70 29.84 -39.32
C ASP A 6 27.09 29.05 -38.17
N THR A 7 25.84 28.68 -38.41
CA THR A 7 24.99 27.82 -37.61
C THR A 7 25.80 26.69 -37.00
N ILE A 8 26.05 26.77 -35.68
CA ILE A 8 26.55 25.63 -34.93
C ILE A 8 25.37 24.66 -34.79
N SER A 9 25.33 23.77 -35.78
CA SER A 9 24.50 22.58 -35.92
C SER A 9 24.22 21.93 -34.56
N GLY A 10 22.95 21.55 -34.36
CA GLY A 10 22.35 20.96 -33.15
C GLY A 10 22.92 19.63 -32.67
N THR A 11 24.22 19.38 -32.87
CA THR A 11 25.00 18.25 -32.36
C THR A 11 26.01 18.65 -31.28
N LEU A 12 26.31 19.96 -31.10
CA LEU A 12 27.25 20.42 -30.07
C LEU A 12 26.60 20.79 -28.72
N TYR A 13 25.28 20.95 -28.68
CA TYR A 13 24.57 21.21 -27.41
C TYR A 13 24.38 19.95 -26.55
N ASP A 14 24.42 18.78 -27.18
CA ASP A 14 24.22 17.49 -26.51
C ASP A 14 25.44 17.07 -25.66
N THR A 15 26.62 17.63 -25.94
CA THR A 15 27.84 17.35 -25.16
C THR A 15 28.11 18.38 -24.06
N ILE A 16 27.48 19.56 -24.12
CA ILE A 16 27.71 20.66 -23.15
C ILE A 16 26.63 20.71 -22.06
N ILE A 17 25.47 20.12 -22.33
CA ILE A 17 24.39 19.97 -21.36
C ILE A 17 24.28 18.47 -21.12
N ASN A 18 24.49 17.99 -19.89
CA ASN A 18 24.22 16.60 -19.51
C ASN A 18 22.72 16.32 -19.69
N TYR A 19 22.33 16.05 -20.93
CA TYR A 19 20.97 15.78 -21.29
C TYR A 19 20.75 14.28 -21.09
N HIS A 20 19.90 13.95 -20.12
CA HIS A 20 19.55 12.58 -19.85
C HIS A 20 18.40 12.19 -20.79
N ASP A 21 18.76 11.67 -21.97
CA ASP A 21 17.81 11.17 -22.98
C ASP A 21 17.00 9.96 -22.53
N VAL A 22 17.37 9.38 -21.39
CA VAL A 22 16.70 8.22 -20.80
C VAL A 22 16.19 8.59 -19.42
N PHE A 23 14.98 8.12 -19.12
CA PHE A 23 14.32 8.36 -17.85
C PHE A 23 15.21 8.01 -16.65
N THR A 24 15.87 6.84 -16.68
CA THR A 24 16.77 6.36 -15.60
C THR A 24 18.07 7.15 -15.47
N GLY A 25 18.33 8.11 -16.38
CA GLY A 25 19.48 9.00 -16.31
C GLY A 25 19.19 10.25 -15.45
N LEU A 26 17.92 10.58 -15.21
CA LEU A 26 17.54 11.77 -14.46
C LEU A 26 17.85 11.60 -12.96
N LEU A 27 18.33 12.67 -12.32
CA LEU A 27 18.78 12.66 -10.92
C LEU A 27 17.68 12.28 -9.92
N ASP A 28 16.44 12.62 -10.22
CA ASP A 28 15.26 12.43 -9.36
C ASP A 28 14.49 11.14 -9.67
N THR A 29 15.08 10.24 -10.46
CA THR A 29 14.47 8.98 -10.90
C THR A 29 15.25 7.75 -10.44
N PRO A 30 14.62 6.57 -10.40
CA PRO A 30 15.33 5.31 -10.23
C PRO A 30 16.35 5.07 -11.36
N THR A 31 17.55 4.61 -11.03
CA THR A 31 18.64 4.42 -12.00
C THR A 31 18.56 3.12 -12.80
N THR A 32 17.58 2.25 -12.52
CA THR A 32 17.38 0.99 -13.27
C THR A 32 15.95 0.47 -13.12
N TYR A 33 15.45 -0.23 -14.15
CA TYR A 33 14.18 -0.96 -14.12
C TYR A 33 14.29 -2.38 -13.53
N SER A 34 15.49 -2.94 -13.47
CA SER A 34 15.71 -4.32 -13.02
C SER A 34 15.21 -4.50 -11.58
N GLY A 35 14.35 -5.50 -11.33
CA GLY A 35 13.75 -5.73 -10.01
C GLY A 35 12.56 -4.82 -9.67
N SER A 36 12.08 -4.04 -10.65
CA SER A 36 10.90 -3.17 -10.53
C SER A 36 9.77 -3.59 -11.48
N GLU A 37 9.80 -4.85 -11.94
CA GLU A 37 8.76 -5.42 -12.79
C GLU A 37 7.39 -5.35 -12.09
N GLY A 38 6.37 -4.86 -12.79
CA GLY A 38 5.01 -4.73 -12.26
C GLY A 38 4.77 -3.56 -11.29
N LYS A 39 5.80 -2.77 -10.96
CA LYS A 39 5.67 -1.58 -10.11
C LYS A 39 5.19 -0.36 -10.89
N TYR A 40 4.70 0.65 -10.17
CA TYR A 40 4.33 1.95 -10.74
C TYR A 40 5.28 3.05 -10.29
N LEU A 41 5.29 4.16 -11.02
CA LEU A 41 6.00 5.37 -10.61
C LEU A 41 5.16 6.18 -9.62
N ARG A 42 5.75 6.54 -8.48
CA ARG A 42 5.13 7.36 -7.44
C ARG A 42 6.07 8.51 -7.06
N VAL A 43 5.53 9.67 -6.70
CA VAL A 43 6.29 10.73 -6.02
C VAL A 43 6.63 10.28 -4.59
N LYS A 44 7.88 10.48 -4.18
CA LYS A 44 8.35 10.16 -2.82
C LYS A 44 7.62 11.01 -1.78
N ASP A 45 7.55 10.51 -0.54
CA ASP A 45 6.88 11.22 0.57
C ASP A 45 7.52 12.58 0.90
N ASP A 46 8.83 12.72 0.65
CA ASP A 46 9.58 13.97 0.82
C ASP A 46 9.53 14.91 -0.41
N ALA A 47 8.78 14.51 -1.46
CA ALA A 47 8.68 15.20 -2.73
C ALA A 47 10.02 15.45 -3.46
N SER A 48 11.10 14.73 -3.11
CA SER A 48 12.43 14.92 -3.71
C SER A 48 12.60 14.30 -5.10
N GLY A 49 11.62 13.52 -5.55
CA GLY A 49 11.65 12.82 -6.83
C GLY A 49 10.62 11.72 -6.91
N ILE A 50 10.88 10.73 -7.76
CA ILE A 50 10.00 9.58 -7.99
C ILE A 50 10.69 8.25 -7.67
N GLU A 51 9.89 7.23 -7.37
CA GLU A 51 10.32 5.88 -7.04
C GLU A 51 9.41 4.83 -7.70
N PHE A 52 9.93 3.60 -7.85
CA PHE A 52 9.10 2.45 -8.16
C PHE A 52 8.43 1.94 -6.88
N SER A 53 7.10 1.88 -6.89
CA SER A 53 6.30 1.44 -5.76
C SER A 53 5.39 0.28 -6.17
N GLU A 54 5.11 -0.61 -5.23
CA GLU A 54 4.16 -1.71 -5.41
C GLU A 54 2.76 -1.25 -5.05
N ILE A 55 1.74 -1.62 -5.84
CA ILE A 55 0.36 -1.45 -5.38
C ILE A 55 0.12 -2.59 -4.41
N LYS A 56 0.02 -2.28 -3.12
CA LYS A 56 -0.58 -3.20 -2.16
C LYS A 56 -2.09 -3.10 -2.35
N ASP A 57 -2.64 -3.93 -3.23
CA ASP A 57 -4.06 -3.97 -3.52
C ASP A 57 -4.81 -4.87 -2.53
N GLU A 58 -4.11 -5.80 -1.89
CA GLU A 58 -4.67 -6.72 -0.91
C GLU A 58 -3.85 -6.77 0.39
N PHE A 59 -4.56 -6.75 1.51
CA PHE A 59 -4.05 -7.02 2.84
C PHE A 59 -4.87 -8.17 3.41
N ASN A 60 -4.23 -9.14 4.05
CA ASN A 60 -4.95 -10.22 4.69
C ASN A 60 -4.23 -10.64 5.97
N GLY A 61 -4.96 -11.34 6.84
CA GLY A 61 -4.38 -11.80 8.09
C GLY A 61 -5.38 -12.51 8.97
N LYS A 62 -4.88 -12.81 10.18
CA LYS A 62 -5.65 -13.47 11.23
C LYS A 62 -5.36 -12.77 12.55
N GLU A 63 -6.42 -12.28 13.21
CA GLU A 63 -6.32 -11.53 14.45
C GLU A 63 -6.86 -12.34 15.63
N SER A 64 -6.22 -12.24 16.80
CA SER A 64 -6.72 -12.89 18.02
C SER A 64 -7.73 -12.01 18.72
N ILE A 65 -8.86 -12.59 19.14
CA ILE A 65 -9.89 -11.82 19.84
C ILE A 65 -9.83 -12.11 21.34
N ALA A 66 -9.82 -11.06 22.14
CA ALA A 66 -9.80 -11.17 23.59
C ALA A 66 -11.17 -11.61 24.14
N LEU A 67 -11.16 -12.30 25.27
CA LEU A 67 -12.37 -12.57 26.07
C LEU A 67 -13.08 -11.26 26.40
N GLY A 68 -14.40 -11.24 26.27
CA GLY A 68 -15.24 -10.06 26.54
C GLY A 68 -15.13 -8.95 25.50
N ALA A 69 -14.39 -9.14 24.41
CA ALA A 69 -14.29 -8.12 23.38
C ALA A 69 -15.64 -7.94 22.67
N THR A 70 -16.06 -6.68 22.52
CA THR A 70 -17.21 -6.27 21.67
C THR A 70 -16.75 -5.72 20.32
N SER A 71 -15.45 -5.46 20.19
CA SER A 71 -14.82 -5.02 18.96
C SER A 71 -13.34 -5.35 18.93
N VAL A 72 -12.75 -5.33 17.74
CA VAL A 72 -11.31 -5.42 17.52
C VAL A 72 -10.88 -4.41 16.46
N PHE A 73 -9.76 -3.73 16.68
CA PHE A 73 -9.09 -2.95 15.64
C PHE A 73 -8.03 -3.82 14.99
N VAL A 74 -8.07 -3.92 13.66
CA VAL A 74 -7.13 -4.68 12.84
C VAL A 74 -6.18 -3.69 12.16
N PRO A 75 -4.90 -3.61 12.58
CA PRO A 75 -3.93 -2.72 11.96
C PRO A 75 -3.37 -3.30 10.66
N PHE A 76 -3.15 -2.45 9.67
CA PHE A 76 -2.32 -2.79 8.51
C PHE A 76 -0.84 -2.59 8.85
N SER A 77 0.01 -3.52 8.41
CA SER A 77 1.47 -3.40 8.55
C SER A 77 2.07 -2.27 7.70
N THR A 78 1.32 -1.80 6.71
CA THR A 78 1.65 -0.63 5.88
C THR A 78 0.35 0.10 5.59
N ALA A 79 0.33 1.42 5.75
CA ALA A 79 -0.87 2.19 5.48
C ALA A 79 -1.28 2.11 3.99
N THR A 80 -2.57 2.04 3.73
CA THR A 80 -3.13 2.21 2.39
C THR A 80 -3.08 3.69 1.98
N SER A 81 -3.14 3.96 0.68
CA SER A 81 -3.24 5.32 0.15
C SER A 81 -4.62 5.97 0.34
N THR A 82 -5.64 5.18 0.66
CA THR A 82 -7.04 5.61 0.74
C THR A 82 -7.84 4.75 1.71
N VAL A 83 -8.98 5.28 2.17
CA VAL A 83 -9.97 4.57 3.00
C VAL A 83 -11.02 3.81 2.17
N ASN A 84 -11.00 3.98 0.84
CA ASN A 84 -11.92 3.31 -0.08
C ASN A 84 -11.39 1.91 -0.42
N TYR A 85 -11.62 0.96 0.48
CA TYR A 85 -11.37 -0.46 0.26
C TYR A 85 -12.55 -1.27 0.79
N THR A 86 -12.66 -2.49 0.29
CA THR A 86 -13.63 -3.49 0.77
C THR A 86 -12.98 -4.39 1.80
N VAL A 87 -13.77 -4.87 2.76
CA VAL A 87 -13.29 -5.79 3.81
C VAL A 87 -14.22 -6.99 3.85
N SER A 88 -13.64 -8.18 3.80
CA SER A 88 -14.31 -9.45 4.11
C SER A 88 -13.72 -10.01 5.40
N VAL A 89 -14.59 -10.47 6.29
CA VAL A 89 -14.18 -11.07 7.56
C VAL A 89 -14.94 -12.36 7.82
N THR A 90 -14.26 -13.30 8.49
CA THR A 90 -14.88 -14.50 9.04
C THR A 90 -14.35 -14.73 10.44
N LEU A 91 -15.23 -15.15 11.34
CA LEU A 91 -14.86 -15.51 12.71
C LEU A 91 -14.73 -17.03 12.79
N GLU A 92 -13.63 -17.51 13.37
CA GLU A 92 -13.29 -18.92 13.48
C GLU A 92 -13.03 -19.28 14.95
N ASN A 93 -13.61 -20.39 15.40
CA ASN A 93 -13.29 -21.04 16.67
C ASN A 93 -13.24 -22.55 16.46
N THR A 94 -12.05 -23.14 16.65
CA THR A 94 -11.79 -24.57 16.47
C THR A 94 -11.40 -25.27 17.78
N THR A 95 -11.36 -24.52 18.89
CA THR A 95 -10.94 -25.04 20.20
C THR A 95 -12.15 -25.45 21.03
N ASP A 96 -13.22 -24.65 21.01
CA ASP A 96 -14.40 -24.91 21.82
C ASP A 96 -15.25 -26.00 21.17
N SER A 97 -15.74 -26.95 21.96
CA SER A 97 -16.61 -28.02 21.48
C SER A 97 -18.00 -27.51 21.06
N GLU A 98 -18.43 -26.38 21.62
CA GLU A 98 -19.73 -25.74 21.37
C GLU A 98 -19.52 -24.22 21.26
N PRO A 99 -19.01 -23.71 20.13
CA PRO A 99 -18.77 -22.28 19.97
C PRO A 99 -20.07 -21.49 19.80
N SER A 100 -20.10 -20.30 20.41
CA SER A 100 -21.17 -19.32 20.19
C SER A 100 -21.10 -18.71 18.79
N LEU A 101 -22.27 -18.36 18.25
CA LEU A 101 -22.37 -17.67 16.96
C LEU A 101 -22.45 -16.16 17.18
N PHE A 102 -21.54 -15.42 16.54
CA PHE A 102 -21.51 -13.96 16.55
C PHE A 102 -21.65 -13.41 15.14
N SER A 103 -22.50 -12.41 14.97
CA SER A 103 -22.51 -11.60 13.75
C SER A 103 -21.43 -10.53 13.84
N THR A 104 -20.79 -10.24 12.71
CA THR A 104 -19.71 -9.24 12.60
C THR A 104 -20.15 -8.05 11.75
N LEU A 105 -19.73 -6.85 12.12
CA LEU A 105 -19.90 -5.64 11.31
C LEU A 105 -18.57 -4.92 11.17
N VAL A 106 -18.09 -4.73 9.94
CA VAL A 106 -16.95 -3.85 9.67
C VAL A 106 -17.40 -2.39 9.83
N SER A 107 -16.67 -1.64 10.64
CA SER A 107 -16.90 -0.22 10.91
C SER A 107 -15.57 0.54 10.86
N LYS A 108 -15.64 1.85 10.64
CA LYS A 108 -14.48 2.77 10.70
C LYS A 108 -13.27 2.26 9.92
N THR A 109 -13.34 2.30 8.59
CA THR A 109 -12.16 2.11 7.75
C THR A 109 -11.26 3.33 7.82
N THR A 110 -9.96 3.11 8.02
CA THR A 110 -8.91 4.12 7.96
C THR A 110 -7.80 3.66 7.03
N THR A 111 -6.85 4.53 6.74
CA THR A 111 -5.65 4.13 5.97
C THR A 111 -4.75 3.18 6.74
N SER A 112 -4.88 3.11 8.07
CA SER A 112 -4.05 2.26 8.93
C SER A 112 -4.72 0.97 9.36
N GLY A 113 -5.98 0.72 9.00
CA GLY A 113 -6.71 -0.48 9.41
C GLY A 113 -8.22 -0.25 9.49
N PHE A 114 -8.93 -1.20 10.11
CA PHE A 114 -10.38 -1.15 10.27
C PHE A 114 -10.81 -1.70 11.62
N THR A 115 -12.04 -1.42 12.04
CA THR A 115 -12.63 -1.98 13.27
C THR A 115 -13.73 -2.99 12.93
N VAL A 116 -13.73 -4.16 13.57
CA VAL A 116 -14.85 -5.10 13.51
C VAL A 116 -15.61 -5.04 14.82
N LEU A 117 -16.92 -4.87 14.75
CA LEU A 117 -17.86 -4.95 15.86
C LEU A 117 -18.48 -6.35 15.90
N PHE A 118 -18.72 -6.86 17.10
CA PHE A 118 -19.37 -8.14 17.34
C PHE A 118 -20.77 -7.94 17.91
N SER A 119 -21.69 -8.88 17.63
CA SER A 119 -23.07 -8.83 18.12
C SER A 119 -23.23 -9.02 19.64
N GLY A 120 -22.15 -9.33 20.34
CA GLY A 120 -22.10 -9.49 21.79
C GLY A 120 -20.65 -9.64 22.27
N ASP A 121 -20.48 -9.77 23.58
CA ASP A 121 -19.18 -9.98 24.22
C ASP A 121 -18.65 -11.38 23.86
N MET A 122 -17.40 -11.48 23.41
CA MET A 122 -16.77 -12.79 23.17
C MET A 122 -16.77 -13.61 24.45
N ASP A 123 -17.24 -14.85 24.38
CA ASP A 123 -17.40 -15.76 25.52
C ASP A 123 -16.10 -16.52 25.87
N THR A 124 -15.18 -16.65 24.92
CA THR A 124 -13.85 -17.27 25.12
C THR A 124 -12.76 -16.50 24.34
N PRO A 125 -11.47 -16.65 24.70
CA PRO A 125 -10.36 -16.09 23.92
C PRO A 125 -9.97 -16.94 22.70
N ASN A 126 -10.78 -17.95 22.35
CA ASN A 126 -10.44 -18.95 21.33
C ASN A 126 -10.81 -18.50 19.90
N TYR A 127 -11.57 -17.42 19.76
CA TYR A 127 -11.94 -16.89 18.46
C TYR A 127 -10.77 -16.17 17.78
N LYS A 128 -10.66 -16.42 16.48
CA LYS A 128 -9.76 -15.74 15.55
C LYS A 128 -10.58 -15.09 14.44
N LEU A 129 -10.25 -13.85 14.10
CA LEU A 129 -10.83 -13.15 12.97
C LEU A 129 -9.91 -13.32 11.76
N ASN A 130 -10.35 -14.09 10.76
CA ASN A 130 -9.68 -14.11 9.46
C ASN A 130 -10.24 -12.96 8.62
N TRP A 131 -9.36 -12.23 7.94
CA TRP A 131 -9.76 -11.03 7.20
C TRP A 131 -8.97 -10.84 5.91
N ILE A 132 -9.64 -10.22 4.94
CA ILE A 132 -9.06 -9.72 3.69
C ILE A 132 -9.59 -8.30 3.49
N ALA A 133 -8.71 -7.35 3.22
CA ALA A 133 -9.02 -5.98 2.82
C ALA A 133 -8.43 -5.72 1.43
N LYS A 134 -9.25 -5.16 0.52
CA LYS A 134 -8.87 -4.96 -0.89
C LYS A 134 -9.28 -3.59 -1.40
N LEU A 135 -8.33 -2.84 -1.97
CA LEU A 135 -8.56 -1.53 -2.60
C LEU A 135 -9.38 -1.64 -3.89
#